data_AF-A0A0B1S3R6-F1
#
_entry.id   AF-A0A0B1S3R6-F1
#
_cell.length_a   1.000
_cell.length_b   1.000
_cell.length_c   1.000
_cell.angle_alpha   90.00
_cell.angle_beta   90.00
_cell.angle_gamma   90.00
#
_symmetry.space_group_name_H-M   'P 1'
#
loop_
_entity.id
_entity.type
_entity.pdbx_description
1 polymer ?
#
loop_
_entity_poly.entity_id
_entity_poly.type
_entity_poly.pdbx_seq_one_letter_code
_entity_poly.pdbx_strand_id
1 'polypeptide(L)'
;MIIKKTFDESEEIVVSKKELRLFVLNCLEKVACSVAHAQQLADILICSDYRGHYSHGLNRLHVYVNDLAEKSTERDGEPTIIKQKGSTAWVDGCNLLGPVVGNFCMKLAIQK
;
A
#
# COMPACT_ATOMS: atom_id res chain seq x y z
N MET A 1 -7.89 10.46 25.23
CA MET A 1 -6.60 10.38 25.96
C MET A 1 -5.50 10.47 24.92
N ILE A 2 -4.87 11.64 24.76
CA ILE A 2 -3.74 11.80 23.82
C ILE A 2 -2.50 11.35 24.59
N ILE A 3 -2.04 10.12 24.34
CA ILE A 3 -0.73 9.69 24.80
C ILE A 3 0.28 10.44 23.93
N LYS A 4 0.82 11.55 24.44
CA LYS A 4 2.01 12.16 23.84
C LYS A 4 3.17 11.21 24.11
N LYS A 5 3.47 10.35 23.15
CA LYS A 5 4.71 9.58 23.15
C LYS A 5 5.86 10.59 23.11
N THR A 6 6.71 10.58 24.13
CA THR A 6 7.95 11.36 24.15
C THR A 6 8.89 10.72 23.13
N PHE A 7 9.40 11.54 22.21
CA PHE A 7 10.38 11.13 21.22
C PHE A 7 11.73 10.92 21.91
N ASP A 8 12.29 9.73 21.78
CA ASP A 8 13.62 9.41 22.31
C ASP A 8 14.63 9.43 21.16
N GLU A 9 15.44 10.49 21.09
CA GLU A 9 16.47 10.64 20.06
C GLU A 9 17.55 9.53 20.07
N SER A 10 17.67 8.78 21.17
CA SER A 10 18.63 7.67 21.30
C SER A 10 18.07 6.34 20.79
N GLU A 11 16.75 6.20 20.70
CA GLU A 11 16.07 4.97 20.26
C GLU A 11 15.26 5.13 18.96
N GLU A 12 14.92 6.36 18.58
CA GLU A 12 14.01 6.67 17.48
C GLU A 12 14.69 7.52 16.40
N ILE A 13 14.53 7.11 15.15
CA ILE A 13 15.12 7.79 13.98
C ILE A 13 14.01 8.52 13.22
N VAL A 14 14.19 9.81 12.98
CA VAL A 14 13.32 10.60 12.10
C VAL A 14 13.88 10.56 10.68
N VAL A 15 13.06 10.12 9.75
CA VAL A 15 13.39 10.05 8.32
C VAL A 15 12.47 10.97 7.54
N SER A 16 12.98 11.66 6.52
CA SER A 16 12.13 12.49 5.67
C SER A 16 11.15 11.63 4.87
N LYS A 17 9.93 12.14 4.62
CA LYS A 17 8.95 11.43 3.79
C LYS A 17 9.48 11.09 2.39
N LYS A 18 10.37 11.93 1.86
CA LYS A 18 10.99 11.74 0.54
C LYS A 18 11.94 10.54 0.54
N GLU A 19 12.87 10.48 1.49
CA GLU A 19 13.80 9.36 1.61
C GLU A 19 13.05 8.07 1.88
N LEU A 20 12.04 8.13 2.74
CA LEU A 20 11.21 6.98 3.05
C LEU A 20 10.46 6.45 1.81
N ARG A 21 9.91 7.35 1.00
CA ARG A 21 9.27 6.98 -0.27
C ARG A 21 10.23 6.29 -1.22
N LEU A 22 11.43 6.84 -1.39
CA LEU A 22 12.45 6.23 -2.23
C LEU A 22 12.84 4.85 -1.72
N PHE A 23 13.00 4.69 -0.40
CA PHE A 23 13.29 3.39 0.21
C PHE A 23 12.21 2.35 -0.12
N VAL A 24 10.94 2.67 0.12
CA VAL A 24 9.82 1.75 -0.17
C VAL A 24 9.77 1.39 -1.66
N LEU A 25 9.88 2.37 -2.55
CA LEU A 25 9.85 2.14 -3.99
C LEU A 25 11.02 1.25 -4.45
N ASN A 26 12.23 1.50 -3.95
CA ASN A 26 13.40 0.69 -4.27
C ASN A 26 13.23 -0.76 -3.81
N CYS A 27 12.65 -1.00 -2.63
CA CYS A 27 12.36 -2.36 -2.15
C CYS A 27 11.37 -3.09 -3.09
N LEU A 28 10.31 -2.41 -3.51
CA LEU A 28 9.27 -2.99 -4.38
C LEU A 28 9.78 -3.22 -5.81
N GLU A 29 10.66 -2.35 -6.31
CA GLU A 29 11.33 -2.54 -7.60
C GLU A 29 12.17 -3.81 -7.61
N LYS A 30 12.88 -4.14 -6.51
CA LYS A 30 13.69 -5.36 -6.41
C LYS A 30 12.91 -6.65 -6.49
N VAL A 31 11.60 -6.61 -6.22
CA VAL A 31 10.68 -7.75 -6.37
C VAL A 31 9.83 -7.65 -7.63
N ALA A 32 10.24 -6.80 -8.58
CA ALA A 32 9.62 -6.61 -9.90
C ALA A 32 8.15 -6.16 -9.83
N CYS A 33 7.77 -5.40 -8.79
CA CYS A 33 6.47 -4.76 -8.70
C CYS A 33 6.36 -3.64 -9.75
N SER A 34 5.20 -3.51 -10.40
CA SER A 34 4.98 -2.43 -11.36
C SER A 34 5.07 -1.06 -10.67
N VAL A 35 5.59 -0.06 -11.38
CA VAL A 35 5.78 1.29 -10.81
C VAL A 35 4.46 1.87 -10.30
N ALA A 36 3.36 1.62 -11.02
CA ALA A 36 2.02 2.09 -10.63
C ALA A 36 1.51 1.42 -9.36
N HIS A 37 1.75 0.13 -9.17
CA HIS A 37 1.34 -0.62 -7.97
C HIS A 37 2.21 -0.25 -6.77
N ALA A 38 3.53 -0.20 -6.99
CA ALA A 38 4.50 0.21 -5.98
C ALA A 38 4.18 1.61 -5.45
N GLN A 39 3.74 2.52 -6.33
CA GLN A 39 3.39 3.87 -5.92
C GLN A 39 2.20 3.90 -4.97
N GLN A 40 1.14 3.14 -5.29
CA GLN A 40 -0.07 3.08 -4.47
C GLN A 40 0.19 2.41 -3.11
N LEU A 41 1.03 1.37 -3.07
CA LEU A 41 1.43 0.75 -1.82
C LEU A 41 2.28 1.70 -0.97
N ALA A 42 3.26 2.38 -1.57
CA ALA A 42 4.07 3.36 -0.86
C ALA A 42 3.23 4.50 -0.27
N ASP A 43 2.23 4.98 -1.01
CA ASP A 43 1.33 6.04 -0.54
C ASP A 43 0.59 5.62 0.74
N ILE A 44 0.00 4.42 0.79
CA ILE A 44 -0.75 3.99 1.97
C ILE A 44 0.15 3.66 3.16
N LEU A 45 1.30 3.01 2.95
CA LEU A 45 2.21 2.64 4.04
C LEU A 45 2.76 3.90 4.72
N ILE A 46 3.21 4.88 3.92
CA ILE A 46 3.72 6.14 4.43
C ILE A 46 2.59 6.94 5.09
N CYS A 47 1.40 6.97 4.49
CA CYS A 47 0.21 7.62 5.06
C CYS A 47 -0.14 7.07 6.44
N SER A 48 -0.19 5.75 6.59
CA SER A 48 -0.43 5.10 7.88
C SER A 48 0.66 5.45 8.89
N ASP A 49 1.93 5.44 8.49
CA ASP A 49 3.07 5.68 9.38
C ASP A 49 3.06 7.10 9.96
N TYR A 50 3.05 8.14 9.12
CA TYR A 50 3.08 9.51 9.63
C TYR A 50 1.78 9.94 10.34
N ARG A 51 0.69 9.17 10.21
CA ARG A 51 -0.57 9.36 10.95
C ARG A 51 -0.58 8.61 12.29
N GLY A 52 0.48 7.89 12.62
CA GLY A 52 0.61 7.13 13.88
C GLY A 52 -0.04 5.75 13.86
N HIS A 53 -0.46 5.24 12.70
CA HIS A 53 -0.98 3.89 12.52
C HIS A 53 0.15 2.91 12.15
N TYR A 54 1.19 2.84 12.99
CA TYR A 54 2.42 2.09 12.70
C TYR A 54 2.21 0.59 12.41
N SER A 55 1.19 -0.04 12.99
CA SER A 55 0.84 -1.46 12.74
C SER A 55 0.36 -1.74 11.30
N HIS A 56 0.03 -0.69 10.55
CA HIS A 56 -0.41 -0.72 9.14
C HIS A 56 0.48 0.15 8.23
N GLY A 57 1.57 0.71 8.78
CA GLY A 57 2.56 1.51 8.07
C GLY A 57 3.75 0.67 7.60
N LEU A 58 4.96 1.23 7.68
CA LEU A 58 6.17 0.60 7.18
C LEU A 58 6.51 -0.72 7.83
N ASN A 59 6.03 -0.98 9.05
CA ASN A 59 6.18 -2.26 9.72
C ASN A 59 5.64 -3.43 8.87
N ARG A 60 4.74 -3.17 7.91
CA ARG A 60 4.20 -4.17 6.98
C ARG A 60 4.99 -4.31 5.66
N LEU A 61 5.97 -3.44 5.38
CA LEU A 61 6.68 -3.45 4.11
C LEU A 61 7.32 -4.81 3.80
N HIS A 62 7.96 -5.42 4.80
CA HIS A 62 8.61 -6.73 4.62
C HIS A 62 7.63 -7.83 4.19
N VAL A 63 6.38 -7.79 4.68
CA VAL A 63 5.33 -8.75 4.30
C VAL A 63 5.03 -8.62 2.81
N TYR A 64 4.76 -7.40 2.33
CA TYR A 64 4.47 -7.17 0.91
C TYR A 64 5.64 -7.51 -0.01
N VAL A 65 6.87 -7.21 0.42
CA VAL A 65 8.08 -7.57 -0.34
C VAL A 65 8.20 -9.09 -0.44
N ASN A 66 7.99 -9.82 0.66
CA ASN A 66 8.03 -11.28 0.66
C ASN A 66 6.92 -11.88 -0.20
N ASP A 67 5.68 -11.38 -0.09
CA ASP A 67 4.55 -11.88 -0.87
C ASP A 67 4.78 -11.73 -2.39
N LEU A 68 5.35 -10.60 -2.81
CA LEU A 68 5.71 -10.36 -4.21
C LEU A 68 6.91 -11.23 -4.66
N ALA A 69 7.89 -11.44 -3.77
CA ALA A 69 9.05 -12.28 -4.05
C ALA A 69 8.64 -13.75 -4.23
N GLU A 70 7.78 -14.26 -3.34
CA GLU A 70 7.24 -15.62 -3.34
C GLU A 70 6.15 -15.84 -4.39
N LYS A 71 5.68 -14.77 -5.05
CA LYS A 71 4.57 -14.79 -6.02
C LYS A 71 3.25 -15.26 -5.39
N SER A 72 3.07 -15.04 -4.09
CA SER A 72 1.77 -15.20 -3.43
C SER A 72 0.82 -14.05 -3.81
N THR A 73 1.37 -12.91 -4.25
CA THR A 73 0.66 -11.74 -4.78
C THR A 73 1.15 -11.38 -6.18
N GLU A 74 0.25 -10.99 -7.07
CA GLU A 74 0.58 -10.55 -8.42
C GLU A 74 1.22 -9.15 -8.43
N ARG A 75 2.24 -9.00 -9.29
CA ARG A 75 3.15 -7.86 -9.31
C ARG A 75 2.71 -6.76 -10.28
N ASP A 76 1.85 -7.11 -11.21
CA ASP A 76 1.34 -6.26 -12.27
C ASP A 76 -0.03 -6.78 -12.75
N GLY A 77 -0.79 -5.93 -13.42
CA GLY A 77 -2.15 -6.20 -13.89
C GLY A 77 -3.17 -5.19 -13.39
N GLU A 78 -4.44 -5.41 -13.72
CA GLU A 78 -5.54 -4.50 -13.39
C GLU A 78 -6.75 -5.29 -12.85
N PRO A 79 -7.45 -4.77 -11.83
CA PRO A 79 -8.70 -5.38 -11.37
C PRO A 79 -9.77 -5.41 -12.47
N THR A 80 -10.59 -6.46 -12.49
CA THR A 80 -11.59 -6.68 -13.54
C THR A 80 -13.01 -6.65 -12.98
N ILE A 81 -13.91 -5.89 -13.61
CA ILE A 81 -15.33 -5.89 -13.23
C ILE A 81 -15.98 -7.16 -13.79
N ILE A 82 -16.39 -8.08 -12.90
CA ILE A 82 -17.11 -9.31 -13.27
C ILE A 82 -18.57 -8.97 -13.59
N LYS A 83 -19.20 -8.14 -12.75
CA LYS A 83 -20.62 -7.78 -12.89
C LYS A 83 -20.90 -6.43 -12.24
N GLN A 84 -21.84 -5.69 -12.81
CA GLN A 84 -22.36 -4.47 -12.19
C GLN A 84 -23.85 -4.32 -12.47
N LYS A 85 -24.59 -3.75 -11.50
CA LYS A 85 -26.02 -3.42 -11.65
C LYS A 85 -26.37 -2.26 -10.72
N GLY A 86 -26.94 -1.19 -11.28
CA GLY A 86 -27.26 0.03 -10.52
C GLY A 86 -26.05 0.53 -9.72
N SER A 87 -26.25 0.74 -8.41
CA SER A 87 -25.25 1.19 -7.44
C SER A 87 -24.31 0.09 -6.92
N THR A 88 -24.23 -1.07 -7.57
CA THR A 88 -23.35 -2.18 -7.15
C THR A 88 -22.39 -2.63 -8.25
N ALA A 89 -21.20 -3.07 -7.86
CA ALA A 89 -20.20 -3.71 -8.71
C ALA A 89 -19.48 -4.85 -7.97
N TRP A 90 -19.21 -5.93 -8.70
CA TRP A 90 -18.41 -7.06 -8.27
C TRP A 90 -17.12 -7.07 -9.08
N VAL A 91 -15.98 -6.94 -8.40
CA VAL A 91 -14.65 -6.80 -8.98
C VAL A 91 -13.80 -8.00 -8.57
N ASP A 92 -13.14 -8.62 -9.55
CA ASP A 92 -12.02 -9.52 -9.32
C ASP A 92 -10.76 -8.68 -9.10
N GLY A 93 -10.11 -8.86 -7.95
CA GLY A 93 -8.86 -8.18 -7.63
C GLY A 93 -7.65 -8.76 -8.36
N CYS A 94 -7.79 -9.88 -9.07
CA CYS A 94 -6.74 -10.57 -9.82
C CYS A 94 -5.47 -10.83 -8.98
N ASN A 95 -5.67 -11.10 -7.68
CA ASN A 95 -4.61 -11.32 -6.70
C ASN A 95 -3.57 -10.17 -6.62
N LEU A 96 -3.97 -8.94 -6.96
CA LEU A 96 -3.12 -7.75 -6.91
C LEU A 96 -2.99 -7.21 -5.49
N LEU A 97 -2.02 -6.32 -5.28
CA LEU A 97 -1.84 -5.59 -4.02
C LEU A 97 -3.12 -4.88 -3.58
N GLY A 98 -3.45 -5.02 -2.29
CA GLY A 98 -4.68 -4.45 -1.70
C GLY A 98 -4.95 -2.98 -2.05
N PRO A 99 -3.95 -2.07 -1.98
CA PRO A 99 -4.16 -0.66 -2.36
C PRO A 99 -4.51 -0.47 -3.83
N VAL A 100 -4.01 -1.31 -4.73
CA VAL A 100 -4.33 -1.26 -6.17
C VAL A 100 -5.80 -1.59 -6.39
N VAL A 101 -6.24 -2.72 -5.83
CA VAL A 101 -7.64 -3.17 -5.91
C VAL A 101 -8.57 -2.19 -5.20
N GLY A 102 -8.19 -1.73 -4.00
CA GLY A 102 -8.97 -0.80 -3.20
C GLY A 102 -9.16 0.55 -3.89
N ASN A 103 -8.10 1.12 -4.47
CA ASN A 103 -8.18 2.39 -5.19
C ASN A 103 -9.05 2.28 -6.46
N PHE A 104 -8.95 1.17 -7.19
CA PHE A 104 -9.83 0.89 -8.33
C PHE A 104 -11.30 0.84 -7.89
N CYS A 105 -11.62 0.03 -6.88
CA CYS A 105 -12.98 -0.13 -6.36
C CYS A 105 -13.55 1.18 -5.82
N MET A 106 -12.73 1.98 -5.13
CA MET A 106 -13.17 3.28 -4.59
C MET A 106 -13.50 4.28 -5.71
N LYS A 107 -12.65 4.36 -6.75
CA LYS A 107 -12.93 5.21 -7.93
C LYS A 107 -14.23 4.76 -8.62
N LEU A 108 -14.42 3.45 -8.80
CA LEU A 108 -15.63 2.89 -9.38
C LEU A 108 -16.88 3.20 -8.55
N ALA A 109 -16.78 3.15 -7.22
CA ALA A 109 -17.88 3.47 -6.31
C ALA A 109 -18.28 4.95 -6.36
N ILE A 110 -17.29 5.86 -6.42
CA ILE A 110 -17.54 7.31 -6.52
C ILE A 110 -18.22 7.69 -7.85
N GLN A 111 -17.92 6.96 -8.93
CA GLN A 111 -18.49 7.22 -10.25
C GLN A 111 -19.95 6.77 -10.40
N LYS A 112 -20.47 5.95 -9.49
CA LYS A 112 -21.83 5.38 -9.55
C LYS A 112 -22.82 6.22 -8.76
#